data_AF-K0PTD3-F1
#
_entry.id   AF-K0PTD3-F1
#
_cell.length_a   1.000
_cell.length_b   1.000
_cell.length_c   1.000
_cell.angle_alpha   90.00
_cell.angle_beta   90.00
_cell.angle_gamma   90.00
#
_symmetry.space_group_name_H-M   'P 1'
#
loop_
_entity.id
_entity.type
_entity.pdbx_description
1 polymer ?
#
loop_
_entity_poly.entity_id
_entity_poly.type
_entity_poly.pdbx_seq_one_letter_code
_entity_poly.pdbx_strand_id
1 'polypeptide(L)'
;MAEVEYNVARQAEAAKRLVANLKEQDAADDAELVADTIEGETNLNEAIEAALAEIDEEEIHIVGLKAKEEIFAERRRKKEAKVDRIKALIEQAMLITEQTSMRLPTATLTLAKRAPSLIVTNEADIPVKFWIEQERPAPKLDKKALTVALKDNEPIPGATLDNGSLSLSVRRK
;
A
#
# COMPACT_ATOMS: atom_id res chain seq x y z
N MET A 1 -16.03 13.95 -5.83
CA MET A 1 -15.91 13.96 -4.36
C MET A 1 -17.12 13.24 -3.83
N ALA A 2 -16.93 12.27 -2.95
CA ALA A 2 -18.04 11.62 -2.26
C ALA A 2 -18.83 12.67 -1.47
N GLU A 3 -20.13 12.42 -1.24
CA GLU A 3 -21.05 13.38 -0.64
C GLU A 3 -20.55 13.90 0.73
N VAL A 4 -19.97 12.99 1.53
CA VAL A 4 -19.39 13.27 2.84
C VAL A 4 -18.13 14.12 2.74
N GLU A 5 -17.19 13.80 1.85
CA GLU A 5 -15.98 14.60 1.62
C GLU A 5 -16.33 16.06 1.28
N TYR A 6 -17.31 16.24 0.40
CA TYR A 6 -17.79 17.55 0.01
C TYR A 6 -18.44 18.29 1.18
N ASN A 7 -19.27 17.61 1.97
CA ASN A 7 -19.94 18.23 3.11
C ASN A 7 -18.95 18.65 4.20
N VAL A 8 -17.98 17.80 4.56
CA VAL A 8 -16.91 18.13 5.51
C VAL A 8 -16.11 19.34 5.03
N ALA A 9 -15.69 19.35 3.76
CA ALA A 9 -14.93 20.46 3.20
C ALA A 9 -15.74 21.78 3.23
N ARG A 10 -17.03 21.71 2.92
CA ARG A 10 -17.93 22.87 2.95
C ARG A 10 -18.10 23.42 4.38
N GLN A 11 -18.32 22.56 5.37
CA GLN A 11 -18.48 23.00 6.76
C GLN A 11 -17.15 23.50 7.36
N ALA A 12 -16.02 22.90 6.98
CA ALA A 12 -14.70 23.38 7.39
C ALA A 12 -14.42 24.79 6.84
N GLU A 13 -14.81 25.07 5.60
CA GLU A 13 -14.70 26.41 5.01
C GLU A 13 -15.62 27.42 5.71
N ALA A 14 -16.83 27.00 6.12
CA ALA A 14 -17.74 27.83 6.91
C ALA A 14 -17.17 28.15 8.31
N ALA A 15 -16.71 27.13 9.04
CA ALA A 15 -16.08 27.30 10.35
C ALA A 15 -14.83 28.19 10.27
N LYS A 16 -14.02 28.04 9.22
CA LYS A 16 -12.86 28.90 8.96
C LYS A 16 -13.23 30.37 8.83
N ARG A 17 -14.34 30.69 8.15
CA ARG A 17 -14.84 32.08 8.02
C ARG A 17 -15.30 32.63 9.35
N LEU A 18 -15.97 31.83 10.18
CA LEU A 18 -16.36 32.24 11.53
C LEU A 18 -15.15 32.52 12.40
N VAL A 19 -14.15 31.64 12.39
CA VAL A 19 -12.89 31.85 13.11
C VAL A 19 -12.19 33.13 12.63
N ALA A 20 -12.21 33.43 11.33
CA ALA A 20 -11.66 34.68 10.81
C ALA A 20 -12.42 35.91 11.35
N ASN A 21 -13.76 35.88 11.37
CA ASN A 21 -14.58 36.96 11.93
C ASN A 21 -14.32 37.17 13.44
N LEU A 22 -14.19 36.08 14.21
CA LEU A 22 -13.87 36.14 15.64
C LEU A 22 -12.47 36.72 15.89
N LYS A 23 -11.52 36.48 14.98
CA LYS A 23 -10.19 37.10 15.02
C LYS A 23 -10.25 38.61 14.81
N GLU A 24 -11.10 39.09 13.90
CA GLU A 24 -11.30 40.53 13.68
C GLU A 24 -11.92 41.24 14.90
N GLN A 25 -12.57 40.49 15.80
CA GLN A 25 -13.19 41.00 17.02
C GLN A 25 -12.31 40.81 18.28
N ASP A 26 -11.04 40.44 18.11
CA ASP A 26 -10.11 40.09 19.22
C ASP A 26 -10.65 39.01 20.18
N ALA A 27 -11.58 38.18 19.72
CA ALA A 27 -12.25 37.14 20.50
C ALA A 27 -11.72 35.73 20.21
N ALA A 28 -10.74 35.59 19.33
CA ALA A 28 -10.25 34.29 18.85
C ALA A 28 -9.28 33.56 19.79
N ASP A 29 -8.80 34.23 20.83
CA ASP A 29 -7.91 33.63 21.84
C ASP A 29 -8.71 32.83 22.89
N ASP A 30 -10.03 33.01 22.94
CA ASP A 30 -10.95 32.20 23.76
C ASP A 30 -11.39 30.96 22.98
N ALA A 31 -10.69 29.84 23.23
CA ALA A 31 -10.94 28.59 22.53
C ALA A 31 -12.33 27.99 22.80
N GLU A 32 -12.91 28.24 23.98
CA GLU A 32 -14.24 27.74 24.35
C GLU A 32 -15.32 28.51 23.58
N LEU A 33 -15.22 29.84 23.54
CA LEU A 33 -16.09 30.68 22.72
C LEU A 33 -16.03 30.32 21.23
N VAL A 34 -14.84 30.06 20.70
CA VAL A 34 -14.66 29.65 19.30
C VAL A 34 -15.32 28.30 19.04
N ALA A 35 -15.16 27.32 19.94
CA ALA A 35 -15.77 26.01 19.80
C ALA A 35 -17.30 26.09 19.84
N ASP A 36 -17.87 26.79 20.83
CA ASP A 36 -19.33 26.98 20.97
C ASP A 36 -19.92 27.70 19.75
N THR A 37 -19.20 28.67 19.20
CA THR A 37 -19.64 29.39 17.99
C THR A 37 -19.62 28.47 16.77
N ILE A 38 -18.59 27.64 16.59
CA ILE A 38 -18.54 26.67 15.49
C ILE A 38 -19.66 25.65 15.61
N GLU A 39 -19.92 25.14 16.82
CA GLU A 39 -20.98 24.18 17.10
C GLU A 39 -22.39 24.78 16.87
N GLY A 40 -22.61 26.04 17.28
CA GLY A 40 -23.92 26.69 17.11
C GLY A 40 -24.21 27.18 15.69
N GLU A 41 -23.19 27.60 14.93
CA GLU A 41 -23.36 28.28 13.64
C GLU A 41 -22.99 27.41 12.42
N THR A 42 -22.42 26.22 12.63
CA THR A 42 -22.05 25.30 11.55
C THR A 42 -22.46 23.87 11.87
N ASN A 43 -22.55 23.03 10.83
CA ASN A 43 -22.76 21.60 11.00
C ASN A 43 -21.44 20.81 10.88
N LEU A 44 -20.32 21.39 11.32
CA LEU A 44 -19.00 20.78 11.16
C LEU A 44 -18.88 19.48 11.96
N ASN A 45 -19.39 19.47 13.19
CA ASN A 45 -19.34 18.30 14.06
C ASN A 45 -20.17 17.15 13.47
N GLU A 46 -21.39 17.42 13.01
CA GLU A 46 -22.27 16.46 12.36
C GLU A 46 -21.68 15.94 11.05
N ALA A 47 -21.02 16.80 10.28
CA ALA A 47 -20.33 16.38 9.07
C ALA A 47 -19.15 15.43 9.38
N ILE A 48 -18.41 15.70 10.46
CA ILE A 48 -17.32 14.82 10.93
C ILE A 48 -17.89 13.50 11.48
N GLU A 49 -19.00 13.52 12.22
CA GLU A 49 -19.68 12.31 12.70
C GLU A 49 -20.16 11.42 11.55
N ALA A 50 -20.75 12.02 10.52
CA ALA A 50 -21.15 11.30 9.31
C ALA A 50 -19.93 10.68 8.60
N ALA A 51 -18.81 11.40 8.52
CA ALA A 51 -17.57 10.87 7.96
C ALA A 51 -16.99 9.72 8.78
N LEU A 52 -17.07 9.80 10.10
CA LEU A 52 -16.65 8.71 10.98
C LEU A 52 -17.51 7.46 10.80
N ALA A 53 -18.82 7.62 10.55
CA ALA A 53 -19.72 6.51 10.26
C ALA A 53 -19.43 5.87 8.89
N GLU A 54 -19.15 6.66 7.85
CA GLU A 54 -18.75 6.14 6.54
C GLU A 54 -17.41 5.40 6.61
N ILE A 55 -16.44 5.89 7.38
CA ILE A 55 -15.19 5.17 7.65
C ILE A 55 -15.48 3.79 8.27
N ASP A 56 -16.39 3.71 9.23
CA ASP A 56 -16.75 2.44 9.88
C ASP A 56 -17.40 1.46 8.88
N GLU A 57 -18.26 1.95 7.98
CA GLU A 57 -18.85 1.14 6.91
C GLU A 57 -17.80 0.63 5.92
N GLU A 58 -16.88 1.50 5.50
CA GLU A 58 -15.79 1.13 4.59
C GLU A 58 -14.83 0.12 5.24
N GLU A 59 -14.51 0.26 6.53
CA GLU A 59 -13.70 -0.73 7.26
C GLU A 59 -14.36 -2.11 7.28
N ILE A 60 -15.69 -2.18 7.46
CA ILE A 60 -16.46 -3.42 7.37
C ILE A 60 -16.39 -4.01 5.95
N HIS A 61 -16.58 -3.18 4.92
CA HIS A 61 -16.48 -3.59 3.53
C HIS A 61 -15.08 -4.13 3.19
N ILE A 62 -14.02 -3.46 3.63
CA ILE A 62 -12.63 -3.88 3.42
C ILE A 62 -12.40 -5.28 4.00
N VAL A 63 -12.91 -5.58 5.20
CA VAL A 63 -12.78 -6.93 5.80
C VAL A 63 -13.49 -7.97 4.93
N GLY A 64 -14.72 -7.69 4.51
CA GLY A 64 -15.49 -8.60 3.64
C GLY A 64 -14.82 -8.84 2.29
N LEU A 65 -14.29 -7.78 1.67
CA LEU A 65 -13.59 -7.84 0.39
C LEU A 65 -12.32 -8.69 0.49
N LYS A 66 -11.48 -8.47 1.51
CA LYS A 66 -10.28 -9.29 1.75
C LYS A 66 -10.59 -10.78 1.86
N ALA A 67 -11.66 -11.13 2.59
CA ALA A 67 -12.09 -12.52 2.71
C ALA A 67 -12.53 -13.12 1.35
N LYS A 68 -13.21 -12.33 0.50
CA LYS A 68 -13.60 -12.79 -0.85
C LYS A 68 -12.40 -12.91 -1.79
N GLU A 69 -11.45 -11.99 -1.72
CA GLU A 69 -10.22 -12.04 -2.49
C GLU A 69 -9.43 -13.31 -2.20
N GLU A 70 -9.32 -13.71 -0.93
CA GLU A 70 -8.66 -14.96 -0.54
C GLU A 70 -9.33 -16.19 -1.17
N ILE A 71 -10.67 -16.28 -1.09
CA ILE A 71 -11.44 -17.35 -1.72
C ILE A 71 -11.20 -17.39 -3.24
N PHE A 72 -11.19 -16.23 -3.91
CA PHE A 72 -10.92 -16.16 -5.34
C PHE A 72 -9.47 -16.52 -5.68
N ALA A 73 -8.51 -16.13 -4.86
CA ALA A 73 -7.12 -16.49 -5.00
C ALA A 73 -6.92 -18.01 -4.90
N GLU A 74 -7.55 -18.68 -3.95
CA GLU A 74 -7.53 -20.14 -3.85
C GLU A 74 -8.15 -20.82 -5.07
N ARG A 75 -9.30 -20.33 -5.54
CA ARG A 75 -9.97 -20.85 -6.75
C ARG A 75 -9.08 -20.68 -7.97
N ARG A 76 -8.40 -19.54 -8.12
CA ARG A 76 -7.42 -19.28 -9.18
C ARG A 76 -6.27 -20.29 -9.10
N ARG A 77 -5.64 -20.46 -7.94
CA ARG A 77 -4.55 -21.43 -7.73
C ARG A 77 -4.95 -22.86 -8.09
N LYS A 78 -6.17 -23.28 -7.74
CA LYS A 78 -6.70 -24.62 -8.11
C LYS A 78 -6.85 -24.78 -9.64
N LYS A 79 -7.24 -23.72 -10.34
CA LYS A 79 -7.35 -23.72 -11.81
C LYS A 79 -5.96 -23.72 -12.48
N GLU A 80 -5.02 -22.93 -11.97
CA GLU A 80 -3.62 -22.95 -12.43
C GLU A 80 -3.02 -24.34 -12.29
N ALA A 81 -3.14 -24.96 -11.11
CA ALA A 81 -2.69 -26.33 -10.89
C ALA A 81 -3.39 -27.34 -11.82
N LYS A 82 -4.67 -27.14 -12.14
CA LYS A 82 -5.38 -27.99 -13.11
C LYS A 82 -4.82 -27.83 -14.52
N VAL A 83 -4.53 -26.60 -14.95
CA VAL A 83 -3.91 -26.32 -16.26
C VAL A 83 -2.55 -27.01 -16.34
N ASP A 84 -1.71 -26.89 -15.31
CA ASP A 84 -0.39 -27.51 -15.30
C ASP A 84 -0.46 -29.04 -15.31
N ARG A 85 -1.39 -29.64 -14.55
CA ARG A 85 -1.65 -31.09 -14.62
C ARG A 85 -2.06 -31.53 -16.03
N ILE A 86 -2.95 -30.78 -16.70
CA ILE A 86 -3.37 -31.11 -18.07
C ILE A 86 -2.19 -31.01 -19.04
N LYS A 87 -1.36 -29.96 -18.94
CA LYS A 87 -0.15 -29.82 -19.76
C LYS A 87 0.82 -30.99 -19.53
N ALA A 88 1.04 -31.38 -18.29
CA ALA A 88 1.89 -32.52 -17.95
C ALA A 88 1.34 -33.84 -18.52
N LEU A 89 0.01 -34.04 -18.52
CA LEU A 89 -0.61 -35.20 -19.14
C LEU A 89 -0.45 -35.20 -20.67
N ILE A 90 -0.57 -34.04 -21.32
CA ILE A 90 -0.32 -33.91 -22.77
C ILE A 90 1.16 -34.24 -23.08
N GLU A 91 2.09 -33.70 -22.29
CA GLU A 91 3.52 -34.01 -22.41
C GLU A 91 3.80 -35.51 -22.24
N GLN A 92 3.24 -36.15 -21.20
CA GLN A 92 3.36 -37.59 -20.99
C GLN A 92 2.79 -38.40 -22.15
N ALA A 93 1.63 -38.02 -22.70
CA ALA A 93 1.03 -38.70 -23.84
C ALA A 93 1.91 -38.58 -25.10
N MET A 94 2.50 -37.41 -25.34
CA MET A 94 3.44 -37.20 -26.45
C MET A 94 4.71 -38.04 -26.27
N LEU A 95 5.23 -38.18 -25.04
CA LEU A 95 6.37 -39.04 -24.73
C LEU A 95 6.06 -40.54 -24.96
N ILE A 96 4.91 -41.03 -24.46
CA ILE A 96 4.49 -42.43 -24.61
C ILE A 96 4.29 -42.80 -26.09
N THR A 97 3.83 -41.85 -26.90
CA THR A 97 3.61 -42.04 -28.34
C THR A 97 4.82 -41.69 -29.21
N GLU A 98 5.95 -41.35 -28.57
CA GLU A 98 7.21 -40.95 -29.21
C GLU A 98 7.07 -39.77 -30.20
N GLN A 99 6.05 -38.91 -29.99
CA GLN A 99 5.80 -37.75 -30.83
C GLN A 99 6.52 -36.52 -30.27
N THR A 100 7.47 -35.98 -31.04
CA THR A 100 8.16 -34.73 -30.68
C THR A 100 7.41 -33.48 -31.15
N SER A 101 6.46 -33.62 -32.08
CA SER A 101 5.62 -32.54 -32.58
C SER A 101 4.25 -33.06 -33.00
N MET A 102 3.19 -32.29 -32.75
CA MET A 102 1.82 -32.64 -33.11
C MET A 102 1.06 -31.39 -33.57
N ARG A 103 0.46 -31.44 -34.76
CA ARG A 103 -0.38 -30.36 -35.30
C ARG A 103 -1.85 -30.71 -35.14
N LEU A 104 -2.59 -29.84 -34.46
CA LEU A 104 -4.03 -29.87 -34.31
C LEU A 104 -4.63 -28.65 -35.03
N PRO A 105 -5.93 -28.67 -35.39
CA PRO A 105 -6.58 -27.52 -36.02
C PRO A 105 -6.48 -26.22 -35.19
N THR A 106 -6.41 -26.35 -33.86
CA THR A 106 -6.41 -25.21 -32.93
C THR A 106 -5.04 -24.92 -32.29
N ALA A 107 -4.04 -25.80 -32.45
CA ALA A 107 -2.73 -25.62 -31.83
C ALA A 107 -1.64 -26.48 -32.48
N THR A 108 -0.39 -26.04 -32.40
CA THR A 108 0.78 -26.90 -32.66
C THR A 108 1.51 -27.14 -31.34
N LEU A 109 1.70 -28.41 -30.99
CA LEU A 109 2.43 -28.87 -29.82
C LEU A 109 3.83 -29.28 -30.25
N THR A 110 4.85 -28.95 -29.46
CA THR A 110 6.23 -29.35 -29.72
C THR A 110 6.91 -29.66 -28.39
N LEU A 111 7.47 -30.86 -28.27
CA LEU A 111 8.35 -31.23 -27.17
C LEU A 111 9.77 -30.84 -27.55
N ALA A 112 10.26 -29.78 -26.91
CA ALA A 112 11.66 -29.39 -27.00
C ALA A 112 12.39 -29.85 -25.74
N LYS A 113 13.66 -30.24 -25.89
CA LYS A 113 14.55 -30.40 -24.74
C LYS A 113 14.67 -29.05 -24.06
N ARG A 114 14.25 -28.95 -22.79
CA ARG A 114 14.56 -27.77 -21.98
C ARG A 114 16.07 -27.66 -21.83
N ALA A 115 16.59 -26.44 -21.90
CA ALA A 115 17.95 -26.18 -21.51
C ALA A 115 18.13 -26.64 -20.05
N PRO A 116 19.27 -27.27 -19.71
CA PRO A 116 19.57 -27.60 -18.32
C PRO A 116 19.48 -26.35 -17.44
N SER A 117 18.77 -26.46 -16.31
CA SER A 117 18.75 -25.39 -15.31
C SER A 117 20.08 -25.36 -14.55
N LEU A 118 20.60 -24.18 -14.26
CA LEU A 118 21.74 -24.01 -13.36
C LEU A 118 21.35 -24.53 -11.97
N ILE A 119 22.07 -25.54 -11.48
CA ILE A 119 21.98 -26.01 -10.10
C ILE A 119 23.29 -25.66 -9.44
N VAL A 120 23.25 -24.74 -8.47
CA VAL A 120 24.41 -24.41 -7.64
C VAL A 120 24.41 -25.37 -6.45
N THR A 121 25.36 -26.29 -6.44
CA THR A 121 25.49 -27.30 -5.37
C THR A 121 26.27 -26.77 -4.18
N ASN A 122 27.34 -26.00 -4.44
CA ASN A 122 28.14 -25.32 -3.43
C ASN A 122 28.70 -24.03 -4.03
N GLU A 123 28.37 -22.90 -3.42
CA GLU A 123 28.83 -21.58 -3.86
C GLU A 123 30.34 -21.39 -3.65
N ALA A 124 30.93 -21.98 -2.61
CA ALA A 124 32.36 -21.82 -2.32
C ALA A 124 33.28 -22.38 -3.41
N ASP A 125 32.80 -23.36 -4.18
CA ASP A 125 33.56 -23.99 -5.27
C ASP A 125 33.43 -23.22 -6.60
N ILE A 126 32.55 -22.21 -6.67
CA ILE A 126 32.32 -21.42 -7.89
C ILE A 126 33.49 -20.45 -8.10
N PRO A 127 34.21 -20.52 -9.24
CA PRO A 127 35.32 -19.61 -9.52
C PRO A 127 34.90 -18.13 -9.51
N VAL A 128 35.78 -17.27 -8.99
CA VAL A 128 35.58 -15.80 -8.84
C VAL A 128 35.04 -15.12 -10.10
N LYS A 129 35.42 -15.59 -11.30
CA LYS A 129 34.93 -15.03 -12.58
C LYS A 129 33.41 -15.08 -12.80
N PHE A 130 32.69 -15.93 -12.07
CA PHE A 130 31.22 -16.02 -12.14
C PHE A 130 30.54 -15.18 -11.05
N TRP A 131 31.31 -14.63 -10.12
CA TRP A 131 30.83 -13.72 -9.09
C TRP A 131 30.91 -12.29 -9.62
N ILE A 132 29.79 -11.59 -9.52
CA ILE A 132 29.76 -10.15 -9.70
C ILE A 132 30.16 -9.55 -8.35
N GLU A 133 31.31 -8.88 -8.29
CA GLU A 133 31.71 -8.14 -7.10
C GLU A 133 30.62 -7.13 -6.77
N GLN A 134 29.92 -7.36 -5.65
CA GLN A 134 29.04 -6.35 -5.10
C GLN A 134 29.94 -5.24 -4.58
N GLU A 135 29.77 -4.01 -5.11
CA GLU A 135 30.26 -2.83 -4.40
C GLU A 135 29.77 -2.94 -2.96
N ARG A 136 30.68 -2.84 -1.98
CA ARG A 136 30.31 -2.86 -0.56
C ARG A 136 29.09 -1.97 -0.42
N PRO A 137 27.94 -2.46 0.13
CA PRO A 137 26.72 -1.69 0.13
C PRO A 137 27.05 -0.31 0.69
N ALA A 138 26.79 0.72 -0.12
CA ALA A 138 27.10 2.09 0.27
C ALA A 138 26.63 2.29 1.71
N PRO A 139 27.45 2.92 2.58
CA PRO A 139 27.13 3.03 4.00
C PRO A 139 25.69 3.50 4.16
N LYS A 140 24.85 2.64 4.74
CA LYS A 140 23.43 2.90 4.87
C LYS A 140 23.28 4.07 5.83
N LEU A 141 22.73 5.17 5.35
CA LEU A 141 22.44 6.34 6.18
C LEU A 141 21.56 5.90 7.35
N ASP A 142 22.10 6.02 8.56
CA ASP A 142 21.33 5.77 9.77
C ASP A 142 20.41 6.97 10.02
N LYS A 143 19.24 6.92 9.39
CA LYS A 143 18.21 7.95 9.51
C LYS A 143 17.77 8.15 10.96
N LYS A 144 17.87 7.12 11.83
CA LYS A 144 17.48 7.23 13.24
C LYS A 144 18.49 8.07 14.01
N ALA A 145 19.77 7.73 13.91
CA ALA A 145 20.84 8.51 14.53
C ALA A 145 20.86 9.95 14.00
N LEU A 146 20.67 10.13 12.69
CA LEU A 146 20.58 11.45 12.06
C LEU A 146 19.41 12.28 12.59
N THR A 147 18.22 11.66 12.76
CA THR A 147 17.05 12.35 13.32
C THR A 147 17.27 12.73 14.78
N VAL A 148 17.94 11.88 15.57
CA VAL A 148 18.27 12.18 16.98
C VAL A 148 19.23 13.37 17.06
N ALA A 149 20.33 13.34 16.31
CA ALA A 149 21.31 14.43 16.32
C ALA A 149 20.71 15.77 15.83
N LEU A 150 19.83 15.74 14.82
CA LEU A 150 19.09 16.95 14.40
C LEU A 150 18.10 17.46 15.46
N LYS A 151 17.49 16.57 16.27
CA LYS A 151 16.65 16.97 17.40
C LYS A 151 17.45 17.58 18.54
N ASP A 152 18.71 17.18 18.70
CA ASP A 152 19.64 17.72 19.69
C ASP A 152 20.30 19.04 19.23
N ASN A 153 19.77 19.68 18.18
CA ASN A 153 20.28 20.92 17.55
C ASN A 153 21.72 20.80 17.00
N GLU A 154 22.18 19.60 16.66
CA GLU A 154 23.46 19.43 15.97
C GLU A 154 23.28 19.81 14.48
N PRO A 155 23.98 20.83 13.96
CA PRO A 155 23.85 21.21 12.55
C PRO A 155 24.55 20.18 11.66
N ILE A 156 23.76 19.37 10.94
CA ILE A 156 24.28 18.36 10.01
C ILE A 156 24.07 18.82 8.56
N PRO A 157 25.16 19.14 7.82
CA PRO A 157 25.05 19.49 6.41
C PRO A 157 24.36 18.39 5.61
N GLY A 158 23.25 18.73 4.93
CA GLY A 158 22.51 17.82 4.06
C GLY A 158 21.29 17.13 4.71
N ALA A 159 20.94 17.44 5.96
CA ALA A 159 19.71 16.95 6.58
C ALA A 159 19.06 18.03 7.47
N THR A 160 17.75 18.18 7.39
CA THR A 160 16.97 19.13 8.19
C THR A 160 15.67 18.47 8.62
N LEU A 161 15.15 18.81 9.80
CA LEU A 161 13.79 18.45 10.19
C LEU A 161 12.81 19.40 9.53
N ASP A 162 11.64 18.88 9.13
CA ASP A 162 10.55 19.74 8.69
C ASP A 162 9.87 20.40 9.90
N ASN A 163 9.09 21.45 9.63
CA ASN A 163 8.15 21.97 10.60
C ASN A 163 6.97 21.00 10.65
N GLY A 164 7.12 19.94 11.46
CA GLY A 164 6.16 18.84 11.53
C GLY A 164 4.70 19.29 11.52
N SER A 165 3.86 18.58 10.77
CA SER A 165 2.43 18.85 10.68
C SER A 165 1.65 18.17 11.80
N LEU A 166 0.40 18.60 12.01
CA LEU A 166 -0.54 17.87 12.86
C LEU A 166 -0.91 16.53 12.22
N SER A 167 -0.99 15.47 13.03
CA SER A 167 -1.51 14.16 12.63
C SER A 167 -2.85 13.89 13.30
N LEU A 168 -3.85 13.46 12.52
CA LEU A 168 -5.14 13.01 13.07
C LEU A 168 -4.98 11.59 13.65
N SER A 169 -5.36 11.40 14.92
CA SER A 169 -5.45 10.09 15.55
C SER A 169 -6.90 9.85 15.97
N VAL A 170 -7.57 8.87 15.36
CA VAL A 170 -8.94 8.48 15.72
C VAL A 170 -8.89 7.28 16.67
N ARG A 171 -9.39 7.45 17.90
CA ARG A 171 -9.56 6.35 18.87
C ARG A 171 -11.05 6.20 19.17
N ARG A 172 -11.59 5.01 18.92
CA ARG A 172 -13.00 4.67 19.23
C ARG A 172 -13.13 4.25 20.70
N LYS A 173 -14.30 4.50 21.30
CA LYS A 173 -14.64 4.06 22.67
C LYS A 173 -14.98 2.56 22.69
#